data_AF-A0A439E0F2-F1
#
_entry.id   AF-A0A439E0F2-F1
#
_cell.length_a   1.000
_cell.length_b   1.000
_cell.length_c   1.000
_cell.angle_alpha   90.00
_cell.angle_beta   90.00
_cell.angle_gamma   90.00
#
_symmetry.space_group_name_H-M   'P 1'
#
loop_
_entity.id
_entity.type
_entity.pdbx_description
1 polymer ?
#
loop_
_entity_poly.entity_id
_entity_poly.type
_entity_poly.pdbx_seq_one_letter_code
_entity_poly.pdbx_strand_id
1 'polypeptide(L)'
;MGHQNERARGDSRLLDWPDALWKIVRGGDDDSDDEGRRPRYFSALGRDVAVGEGELTYCDQTRHLAYAGGSRKDSAARAAVPELLALVRAEPGELSKNAVEMRLKDEHGITQRLARDAIAYAIKEGQIEVVPGPRNSKLLKPADEPVAVHLDPKAEDGETDQKQG
;
A
#
# COMPACT_ATOMS: atom_id res chain seq x y z
N MET A 1 -14.65 25.12 22.15
CA MET A 1 -14.97 25.48 20.76
C MET A 1 -14.85 24.22 19.93
N GLY A 2 -15.94 23.75 19.32
CA GLY A 2 -16.03 22.44 18.67
C GLY A 2 -15.95 22.54 17.15
N HIS A 3 -14.88 21.99 16.58
CA HIS A 3 -14.74 21.73 15.15
C HIS A 3 -14.62 20.22 14.95
N GLN A 4 -15.75 19.53 15.04
CA GLN A 4 -15.90 18.17 14.50
C GLN A 4 -17.25 18.12 13.80
N ASN A 5 -17.30 18.76 12.62
CA ASN A 5 -18.49 18.77 11.79
C ASN A 5 -18.39 17.63 10.77
N GLU A 6 -18.41 16.38 11.26
CA GLU A 6 -18.33 15.22 10.37
C GLU A 6 -19.68 14.88 9.75
N ARG A 7 -20.81 15.48 10.19
CA ARG A 7 -22.12 15.44 9.50
C ARG A 7 -22.97 16.67 9.82
N ALA A 8 -23.03 17.63 8.92
CA ALA A 8 -24.04 18.68 8.97
C ALA A 8 -25.42 18.07 8.67
N ARG A 9 -26.46 18.40 9.47
CA ARG A 9 -27.84 17.98 9.18
C ARG A 9 -28.23 18.47 7.77
N GLY A 10 -28.50 17.55 6.86
CA GLY A 10 -28.83 17.84 5.46
C GLY A 10 -27.97 17.11 4.42
N ASP A 11 -26.82 16.57 4.84
CA ASP A 11 -25.90 15.84 3.95
C ASP A 11 -26.51 14.54 3.37
N SER A 12 -27.55 14.01 4.01
CA SER A 12 -28.32 12.86 3.54
C SER A 12 -29.27 13.17 2.37
N ARG A 13 -29.58 14.45 2.05
CA ARG A 13 -30.33 14.82 0.83
C ARG A 13 -29.43 14.91 -0.41
N LEU A 14 -28.12 15.09 -0.24
CA LEU A 14 -27.16 15.19 -1.34
C LEU A 14 -26.82 13.83 -1.95
N LEU A 15 -26.96 12.76 -1.16
CA LEU A 15 -26.64 11.40 -1.58
C LEU A 15 -27.84 10.62 -2.13
N ASP A 16 -29.06 11.18 -2.16
CA ASP A 16 -30.31 10.60 -2.70
C ASP A 16 -30.37 9.05 -2.69
N TRP A 17 -30.27 8.41 -3.86
CA TRP A 17 -30.32 6.94 -4.03
C TRP A 17 -29.48 6.43 -5.24
N PRO A 18 -28.17 6.70 -5.30
CA PRO A 18 -27.32 6.26 -6.39
C PRO A 18 -27.12 4.74 -6.34
N ASP A 19 -26.95 4.12 -7.51
CA ASP A 19 -26.61 2.70 -7.60
C ASP A 19 -25.25 2.39 -6.96
N ALA A 20 -24.32 3.34 -6.97
CA ALA A 20 -23.04 3.24 -6.28
C ALA A 20 -22.50 4.60 -5.84
N LEU A 21 -21.82 4.60 -4.69
CA LEU A 21 -21.09 5.72 -4.14
C LEU A 21 -19.60 5.50 -4.34
N TRP A 22 -18.96 6.43 -5.06
CA TRP A 22 -17.54 6.37 -5.36
C TRP A 22 -16.83 7.49 -4.62
N LYS A 23 -15.71 7.17 -3.97
CA LYS A 23 -14.98 8.11 -3.13
C LYS A 23 -13.51 8.10 -3.51
N ILE A 24 -12.97 9.29 -3.79
CA ILE A 24 -11.52 9.51 -3.87
C ILE A 24 -11.12 10.44 -2.73
N VAL A 25 -10.12 10.03 -1.95
CA VAL A 25 -9.59 10.80 -0.82
C VAL A 25 -8.10 11.06 -1.02
N ARG A 26 -7.65 12.26 -0.67
CA ARG A 26 -6.22 12.59 -0.61
C ARG A 26 -5.66 12.13 0.74
N GLY A 27 -4.49 11.50 0.73
CA GLY A 27 -3.71 11.27 1.95
C GLY A 27 -2.75 12.40 2.26
N GLY A 28 -2.14 12.37 3.43
CA GLY A 28 -1.26 13.42 3.93
C GLY A 28 -2.01 14.49 4.75
N ASP A 29 -1.25 15.42 5.33
CA ASP A 29 -1.78 16.55 6.08
C ASP A 29 -2.24 17.65 5.12
N ASP A 30 -3.32 18.36 5.46
CA ASP A 30 -3.95 19.34 4.56
C ASP A 30 -3.04 20.55 4.26
N ASP A 31 -2.09 20.83 5.14
CA ASP A 31 -1.18 21.99 5.08
C ASP A 31 0.11 21.78 4.26
N SER A 32 0.26 20.68 3.50
CA SER A 32 1.48 20.46 2.71
C SER A 32 1.45 21.12 1.31
N ASP A 33 2.48 21.87 0.94
CA ASP A 33 2.60 22.54 -0.36
C ASP A 33 2.72 21.58 -1.57
N ASP A 34 2.84 20.27 -1.34
CA ASP A 34 3.05 19.25 -2.39
C ASP A 34 1.72 18.57 -2.81
N GLU A 35 0.67 19.38 -3.01
CA GLU A 35 -0.71 18.95 -3.37
C GLU A 35 -0.74 18.00 -4.58
N GLY A 36 0.14 18.25 -5.57
CA GLY A 36 0.25 17.46 -6.79
C GLY A 36 0.69 16.01 -6.54
N ARG A 37 1.47 15.76 -5.48
CA ARG A 37 2.15 14.48 -5.24
C ARG A 37 1.54 13.62 -4.14
N ARG A 38 0.54 14.14 -3.43
CA ARG A 38 -0.13 13.40 -2.34
C ARG A 38 -0.73 12.06 -2.82
N PRO A 39 -0.71 10.98 -2.03
CA PRO A 39 -1.34 9.72 -2.43
C PRO A 39 -2.86 9.88 -2.55
N ARG A 40 -3.47 9.20 -3.51
CA ARG A 40 -4.94 9.21 -3.73
C ARG A 40 -5.48 7.83 -3.41
N TYR A 41 -6.58 7.76 -2.69
CA TYR A 41 -7.23 6.52 -2.27
C TYR A 41 -8.62 6.44 -2.86
N PHE A 42 -8.96 5.30 -3.46
CA PHE A 42 -10.26 5.02 -4.06
C PHE A 42 -11.01 3.97 -3.26
N SER A 43 -12.33 4.13 -3.12
CA SER A 43 -13.24 3.10 -2.63
C SER A 43 -14.61 3.30 -3.30
N ALA A 44 -15.36 2.21 -3.44
CA ALA A 44 -16.71 2.28 -3.99
C ALA A 44 -17.64 1.25 -3.34
N LEU A 45 -18.87 1.68 -3.03
CA LEU A 45 -19.90 0.80 -2.46
C LEU A 45 -21.25 1.08 -3.11
N GLY A 46 -21.95 0.03 -3.52
CA GLY A 46 -23.23 0.10 -4.22
C GLY A 46 -23.93 -1.25 -4.28
N ARG A 47 -25.00 -1.33 -5.07
CA ARG A 47 -25.79 -2.57 -5.25
C ARG A 47 -24.93 -3.71 -5.79
N ASP A 48 -24.13 -3.42 -6.81
CA ASP A 48 -23.28 -4.38 -7.51
C ASP A 48 -21.79 -3.97 -7.49
N VAL A 49 -21.42 -3.08 -6.57
CA VAL A 49 -20.06 -2.55 -6.44
C VAL A 49 -19.62 -2.67 -4.98
N ALA A 50 -18.52 -3.38 -4.75
CA ALA A 50 -17.90 -3.52 -3.44
C ALA A 50 -16.37 -3.47 -3.58
N VAL A 51 -15.84 -2.27 -3.74
CA VAL A 51 -14.39 -2.03 -3.83
C VAL A 51 -13.93 -1.41 -2.52
N GLY A 52 -13.05 -2.12 -1.81
CA GLY A 52 -12.41 -1.62 -0.58
C GLY A 52 -11.60 -0.34 -0.83
N GLU A 53 -11.09 0.27 0.24
CA GLU A 53 -10.11 1.36 0.07
C GLU A 53 -8.80 0.78 -0.50
N GLY A 54 -8.19 1.51 -1.43
CA GLY A 54 -6.87 1.21 -1.96
C GLY A 54 -6.24 2.42 -2.62
N GLU A 55 -4.93 2.42 -2.71
CA GLU A 55 -4.15 3.51 -3.28
C GLU A 55 -4.14 3.44 -4.81
N LEU A 56 -4.22 4.61 -5.43
CA LEU A 56 -4.09 4.81 -6.86
C LEU A 56 -2.67 5.28 -7.19
N THR A 57 -2.00 4.57 -8.09
CA THR A 57 -0.68 4.95 -8.59
C THR A 57 -0.72 5.15 -10.10
N TYR A 58 -0.38 6.34 -10.56
CA TYR A 58 -0.27 6.65 -11.99
C TYR A 58 1.19 6.54 -12.43
N CYS A 59 1.43 5.75 -13.48
CA CYS A 59 2.73 5.68 -14.15
C CYS A 59 2.69 6.57 -15.40
N ASP A 60 3.47 7.64 -15.41
CA ASP A 60 3.53 8.62 -16.51
C ASP A 60 4.05 8.02 -17.83
N GLN A 61 5.04 7.14 -17.75
CA GLN A 61 5.67 6.48 -18.90
C GLN A 61 4.69 5.57 -19.64
N THR A 62 3.90 4.79 -18.91
CA THR A 62 2.95 3.82 -19.49
C THR A 62 1.53 4.38 -19.60
N ARG A 63 1.26 5.51 -18.94
CA ARG A 63 -0.09 6.09 -18.75
C ARG A 63 -1.08 5.14 -18.08
N HIS A 64 -0.59 4.14 -17.34
CA HIS A 64 -1.42 3.23 -16.58
C HIS A 64 -1.74 3.77 -15.19
N LEU A 65 -2.99 3.57 -14.77
CA LEU A 65 -3.45 3.78 -13.41
C LEU A 65 -3.62 2.41 -12.74
N ALA A 66 -2.84 2.15 -11.71
CA ALA A 66 -2.94 0.93 -10.92
C ALA A 66 -3.72 1.20 -9.64
N TYR A 67 -4.55 0.22 -9.24
CA TYR A 67 -5.20 0.18 -7.93
C TYR A 67 -4.52 -0.89 -7.08
N ALA A 68 -4.04 -0.49 -5.90
CA ALA A 68 -3.46 -1.40 -4.95
C ALA A 68 -4.29 -1.37 -3.65
N GLY A 69 -5.04 -2.45 -3.41
CA GLY A 69 -5.87 -2.57 -2.20
C GLY A 69 -5.05 -2.45 -0.91
N GLY A 70 -5.75 -2.06 0.16
CA GLY A 70 -5.16 -1.92 1.50
C GLY A 70 -5.58 -0.60 2.15
N SER A 71 -5.32 -0.49 3.44
CA SER A 71 -5.57 0.76 4.16
C SER A 71 -4.48 1.80 3.87
N ARG A 72 -4.74 3.07 4.17
CA ARG A 72 -3.71 4.14 4.14
C ARG A 72 -2.47 3.80 4.97
N LYS A 73 -2.66 3.03 6.05
CA LYS A 73 -1.57 2.54 6.89
C LYS A 73 -0.70 1.54 6.12
N ASP A 74 -1.32 0.64 5.36
CA ASP A 74 -0.61 -0.34 4.53
C ASP A 74 0.12 0.34 3.38
N SER A 75 -0.47 1.37 2.76
CA SER A 75 0.19 2.21 1.76
C SER A 75 1.43 2.92 2.29
N ALA A 76 1.34 3.57 3.45
CA ALA A 76 2.50 4.22 4.06
C ALA A 76 3.60 3.20 4.39
N ALA A 77 3.23 2.02 4.90
CA ALA A 77 4.18 0.94 5.16
C ALA A 77 4.85 0.45 3.86
N ARG A 78 4.07 0.23 2.79
CA ARG A 78 4.56 -0.16 1.46
C ARG A 78 5.51 0.87 0.87
N ALA A 79 5.24 2.17 1.05
CA ALA A 79 6.13 3.24 0.58
C ALA A 79 7.51 3.23 1.25
N ALA A 80 7.62 2.70 2.48
CA ALA A 80 8.88 2.56 3.20
C ALA A 80 9.65 1.26 2.88
N VAL A 81 9.04 0.31 2.17
CA VAL A 81 9.64 -0.99 1.83
C VAL A 81 10.90 -0.88 0.97
N PRO A 82 11.00 -0.01 -0.05
CA PRO A 82 12.20 0.07 -0.88
C PRO A 82 13.46 0.39 -0.07
N GLU A 83 13.40 1.36 0.85
CA GLU A 83 14.52 1.73 1.71
C GLU A 83 14.85 0.63 2.72
N LEU A 84 13.81 -0.01 3.27
CA LEU A 84 13.97 -1.20 4.12
C LEU A 84 14.71 -2.33 3.38
N LEU A 85 14.32 -2.63 2.14
CA LEU A 85 14.95 -3.68 1.34
C LEU A 85 16.38 -3.32 0.94
N ALA A 86 16.66 -2.05 0.67
CA ALA A 86 18.02 -1.58 0.40
C ALA A 86 18.95 -1.86 1.60
N LEU A 87 18.52 -1.54 2.82
CA LEU A 87 19.27 -1.81 4.05
C LEU A 87 19.48 -3.32 4.28
N VAL A 88 18.42 -4.12 4.16
CA VAL A 88 18.48 -5.57 4.42
C VAL A 88 19.31 -6.31 3.36
N ARG A 89 19.35 -5.81 2.11
CA ARG A 89 20.20 -6.36 1.05
C ARG A 89 21.67 -5.98 1.21
N ALA A 90 21.98 -4.83 1.82
CA ALA A 90 23.35 -4.43 2.07
C ALA A 90 24.03 -5.34 3.10
N GLU A 91 23.29 -5.77 4.13
CA GLU A 91 23.80 -6.60 5.22
C GLU A 91 22.86 -7.81 5.53
N PRO A 92 22.76 -8.79 4.61
CA PRO A 92 21.81 -9.90 4.72
C PRO A 92 22.06 -10.76 5.95
N GLY A 93 21.06 -10.91 6.82
CA GLY A 93 21.15 -11.78 7.98
C GLY A 93 22.03 -11.23 9.10
N GLU A 94 22.44 -9.96 9.06
CA GLU A 94 23.19 -9.31 10.15
C GLU A 94 22.32 -8.35 10.96
N LEU A 95 21.36 -7.69 10.31
CA LEU A 95 20.53 -6.68 10.93
C LEU A 95 19.33 -7.29 11.67
N SER A 96 19.19 -6.96 12.95
CA SER A 96 17.99 -7.25 13.73
C SER A 96 16.87 -6.26 13.43
N LYS A 97 15.62 -6.61 13.77
CA LYS A 97 14.46 -5.69 13.66
C LYS A 97 14.73 -4.32 14.30
N ASN A 98 15.32 -4.31 15.50
CA ASN A 98 15.62 -3.06 16.22
C ASN A 98 16.72 -2.24 15.51
N ALA A 99 17.73 -2.91 14.94
CA ALA A 99 18.80 -2.23 14.20
C ALA A 99 18.24 -1.56 12.94
N VAL A 100 17.37 -2.26 12.20
CA VAL A 100 16.68 -1.71 11.03
C VAL A 100 15.75 -0.56 11.41
N GLU A 101 14.97 -0.68 12.50
CA GLU A 101 14.13 0.41 13.00
C GLU A 101 14.93 1.68 13.28
N MET A 102 16.12 1.56 13.90
CA MET A 102 16.99 2.71 14.17
C MET A 102 17.57 3.30 12.89
N ARG A 103 18.10 2.47 11.98
CA ARG A 103 18.69 2.95 10.72
C ARG A 103 17.68 3.63 9.81
N LEU A 104 16.47 3.08 9.68
CA LEU A 104 15.40 3.73 8.91
C LEU A 104 15.01 5.10 9.49
N LYS A 105 15.05 5.25 10.80
CA LYS A 105 14.80 6.53 11.45
C LYS A 105 15.94 7.51 11.22
N ASP A 106 17.19 7.07 11.41
CA ASP A 106 18.36 7.94 11.39
C ASP A 106 18.75 8.34 9.95
N GLU A 107 18.63 7.43 8.99
CA GLU A 107 19.05 7.65 7.59
C GLU A 107 17.92 8.20 6.71
N HIS A 108 16.67 7.79 6.95
CA HIS A 108 15.53 8.12 6.08
C HIS A 108 14.42 8.91 6.79
N GLY A 109 14.58 9.26 8.08
CA GLY A 109 13.58 10.00 8.84
C GLY A 109 12.28 9.22 9.08
N ILE A 110 12.26 7.91 8.85
CA ILE A 110 11.06 7.07 8.96
C ILE A 110 10.76 6.84 10.44
N THR A 111 9.53 7.14 10.87
CA THR A 111 9.15 6.94 12.27
C THR A 111 9.24 5.47 12.67
N GLN A 112 9.57 5.20 13.94
CA GLN A 112 9.70 3.82 14.45
C GLN A 112 8.43 2.97 14.23
N ARG A 113 7.25 3.58 14.39
CA ARG A 113 5.97 2.90 14.13
C ARG A 113 5.86 2.47 12.67
N LEU A 114 6.18 3.38 11.75
CA LEU A 114 6.13 3.12 10.31
C LEU A 114 7.16 2.06 9.90
N ALA A 115 8.36 2.09 10.47
CA ALA A 115 9.38 1.06 10.25
C ALA A 115 8.89 -0.34 10.68
N ARG A 116 8.21 -0.45 11.83
CA ARG A 116 7.61 -1.72 12.29
C ARG A 116 6.53 -2.22 11.34
N ASP A 117 5.65 -1.33 10.91
CA ASP A 117 4.59 -1.65 9.98
C ASP A 117 5.17 -2.11 8.62
N ALA A 118 6.22 -1.45 8.13
CA ALA A 118 6.93 -1.83 6.91
C ALA A 118 7.62 -3.20 7.02
N ILE A 119 8.30 -3.48 8.15
CA ILE A 119 8.91 -4.81 8.40
C ILE A 119 7.83 -5.90 8.44
N ALA A 120 6.71 -5.65 9.12
CA ALA A 120 5.62 -6.62 9.19
C ALA A 120 4.99 -6.87 7.80
N TYR A 121 4.81 -5.79 7.01
CA TYR A 121 4.32 -5.87 5.64
C TYR A 121 5.28 -6.67 4.74
N ALA A 122 6.58 -6.35 4.75
CA ALA A 122 7.58 -7.03 3.92
C ALA A 122 7.72 -8.53 4.24
N ILE A 123 7.58 -8.91 5.51
CA ILE A 123 7.54 -10.33 5.91
C ILE A 123 6.27 -11.01 5.41
N LYS A 124 5.11 -10.34 5.53
CA LYS A 124 3.83 -10.87 5.05
C LYS A 124 3.82 -11.10 3.54
N GLU A 125 4.42 -10.19 2.78
CA GLU A 125 4.55 -10.28 1.32
C GLU A 125 5.71 -11.19 0.86
N GLY A 126 6.42 -11.86 1.78
CA GLY A 126 7.50 -12.78 1.45
C GLY A 126 8.74 -12.10 0.85
N GLN A 127 8.93 -10.80 1.07
CA GLN A 127 10.10 -10.07 0.59
C GLN A 127 11.29 -10.17 1.55
N ILE A 128 11.02 -10.39 2.83
CA ILE A 128 12.01 -10.53 3.90
C ILE A 128 11.72 -11.79 4.72
N GLU A 129 12.76 -12.54 5.03
CA GLU A 129 12.72 -13.69 5.91
C GLU A 129 13.39 -13.37 7.26
N VAL A 130 12.91 -14.04 8.31
CA VAL A 130 13.49 -13.93 9.65
C VAL A 130 14.32 -15.18 9.95
N VAL A 131 15.61 -14.97 10.20
CA VAL A 131 16.58 -16.04 10.49
C VAL A 131 17.02 -15.94 11.96
N PRO A 132 17.20 -17.08 12.66
CA PRO A 132 17.77 -17.08 13.99
C PRO A 132 19.24 -16.65 13.97
N GLY A 133 19.58 -15.71 14.84
CA GLY A 133 20.93 -15.18 15.03
C GLY A 133 21.53 -15.52 16.40
N PRO A 134 22.75 -15.02 16.68
CA PRO A 134 23.40 -15.19 17.98
C PRO A 134 22.50 -14.71 19.12
N ARG A 135 22.53 -15.42 20.26
CA ARG A 135 21.70 -15.10 21.44
C ARG A 135 20.19 -15.09 21.16
N ASN A 136 19.71 -15.96 20.26
CA ASN A 136 18.29 -16.04 19.87
C ASN A 136 17.75 -14.71 19.28
N SER A 137 18.62 -13.92 18.67
CA SER A 137 18.22 -12.73 17.93
C SER A 137 17.46 -13.10 16.66
N LYS A 138 16.56 -12.22 16.21
CA LYS A 138 15.81 -12.38 14.96
C LYS A 138 16.42 -11.46 13.92
N LEU A 139 17.22 -12.02 13.03
CA LEU A 139 17.93 -11.30 11.97
C LEU A 139 17.09 -11.32 10.69
N LEU A 140 17.21 -10.26 9.90
CA LEU A 140 16.44 -10.09 8.66
C LEU A 140 17.34 -10.38 7.47
N LYS A 141 16.86 -11.19 6.53
CA LYS A 141 17.49 -11.37 5.22
C LYS A 141 16.46 -11.14 4.11
N PRO A 142 16.87 -10.74 2.89
CA PRO A 142 15.99 -10.76 1.73
C PRO A 142 15.53 -12.20 1.47
N ALA A 143 14.31 -12.39 0.95
CA ALA A 143 13.88 -13.69 0.46
C ALA A 143 14.73 -14.12 -0.75
N ASP A 144 15.06 -15.41 -0.82
CA ASP A 144 16.00 -15.97 -1.81
C ASP A 144 15.38 -16.13 -3.23
N GLU A 145 14.06 -16.04 -3.38
CA GLU A 145 13.38 -16.06 -4.68
C GLU A 145 13.03 -14.64 -5.17
N PRO A 146 13.18 -14.35 -6.48
CA PRO A 146 12.64 -13.13 -7.04
C PRO A 146 11.12 -13.22 -6.93
N VAL A 147 10.54 -12.38 -6.07
CA VAL A 147 9.09 -12.21 -5.93
C VAL A 147 8.51 -12.03 -7.33
N ALA A 148 7.90 -13.10 -7.86
CA ALA A 148 7.10 -13.03 -9.04
C ALA A 148 6.00 -12.01 -8.72
N VAL A 149 6.01 -10.91 -9.46
CA VAL A 149 4.93 -9.93 -9.44
C VAL A 149 3.66 -10.74 -9.67
N HIS A 150 2.80 -10.86 -8.65
CA HIS A 150 1.50 -11.50 -8.77
C HIS A 150 0.63 -10.61 -9.67
N LEU A 151 0.86 -10.71 -10.97
CA LEU A 151 -0.16 -10.45 -11.98
C LEU A 151 -1.09 -11.64 -11.87
N ASP A 152 -2.28 -11.44 -11.32
CA ASP A 152 -3.37 -12.41 -11.42
C ASP A 152 -3.57 -12.75 -12.92
N PRO A 153 -3.19 -13.95 -13.40
CA PRO A 153 -3.40 -14.31 -14.78
C PRO A 153 -4.76 -14.98 -14.85
N LYS A 154 -5.82 -14.17 -14.80
CA LYS A 154 -7.16 -14.70 -15.06
C LYS A 154 -8.05 -13.69 -15.76
N ALA A 155 -7.71 -13.40 -17.01
CA ALA A 155 -8.67 -12.92 -18.00
C ALA A 155 -8.16 -13.08 -19.45
N GLU A 156 -7.59 -14.24 -19.81
CA GLU A 156 -7.57 -14.65 -21.22
C GLU A 156 -7.96 -16.13 -21.27
N ASP A 157 -9.15 -16.38 -21.83
CA ASP A 157 -9.44 -17.47 -22.77
C ASP A 157 -10.93 -17.39 -23.14
N GLY A 158 -11.24 -16.93 -24.36
CA GLY A 158 -12.60 -17.05 -24.90
C GLY A 158 -13.05 -16.17 -26.07
N GLU A 159 -12.18 -15.77 -27.00
CA GLU A 159 -12.61 -15.27 -28.33
C GLU A 159 -11.81 -16.06 -29.38
N THR A 160 -12.38 -17.04 -30.09
CA THR A 160 -13.17 -16.87 -31.32
C THR A 160 -13.59 -18.26 -31.82
N ASP A 161 -14.80 -18.41 -32.38
CA ASP A 161 -14.92 -18.76 -33.80
C ASP A 161 -16.34 -18.50 -34.32
N GLN A 162 -16.40 -17.92 -35.52
CA GLN A 162 -17.61 -17.64 -36.27
C GLN A 162 -17.91 -18.79 -37.26
N LYS A 163 -19.18 -18.85 -37.67
CA LYS A 163 -19.71 -19.42 -38.92
C LYS A 163 -19.71 -20.94 -39.11
N GLN A 164 -20.92 -21.50 -39.05
CA GLN A 164 -21.50 -22.15 -40.23
C GLN A 164 -23.03 -22.14 -40.19
N GLY A 165 -23.64 -21.61 -41.25
CA GLY A 165 -25.08 -21.48 -41.47
C GLY A 165 -25.35 -20.59 -42.67
#